data_AF-A0A2G2ADU0-F1
#
_entry.id   AF-A0A2G2ADU0-F1
#
_cell.length_a   1.000
_cell.length_b   1.000
_cell.length_c   1.000
_cell.angle_alpha   90.00
_cell.angle_beta   90.00
_cell.angle_gamma   90.00
#
_symmetry.space_group_name_H-M   'P 1'
#
loop_
_entity.id
_entity.type
_entity.pdbx_description
1 polymer ?
#
loop_
_entity_poly.entity_id
_entity_poly.type
_entity_poly.pdbx_seq_one_letter_code
_entity_poly.pdbx_strand_id
1 'polypeptide(L)'
;MKIERQIEIANSFSEKYEECILDINLTFDEFTILKDGIFSSDMDDKWDIFIVDQYLYFARSWTNNCIYKVNLIKDNRKVNLDKIQVTRDSEKYKSLDIESDVNLFKKLLQMYLNREDIFNDERFNLRLIKETIEKYDTKNTYRKSIGSQSVGLNLQIYNGLLKDHSERININGLENFEKNSMKYDEKYELLSLHLSTREDPKNATTYFFNQEATELIGQITIERK
;
A
#
# COMPACT_ATOMS: atom_id res chain seq x y z
N MET A 1 16.94 13.70 8.04
CA MET A 1 16.44 15.10 8.06
C MET A 1 16.89 15.80 9.34
N LYS A 2 17.18 17.11 9.35
CA LYS A 2 17.54 17.84 10.60
C LYS A 2 16.29 18.01 11.50
N ILE A 3 16.48 17.99 12.82
CA ILE A 3 15.38 18.07 13.80
C ILE A 3 14.58 19.38 13.69
N GLU A 4 15.24 20.50 13.40
CA GLU A 4 14.59 21.81 13.19
C GLU A 4 13.56 21.74 12.06
N ARG A 5 13.90 21.05 10.96
CA ARG A 5 12.99 20.85 9.82
C ARG A 5 11.82 19.93 10.20
N GLN A 6 12.02 18.92 11.03
CA GLN A 6 10.91 18.09 11.52
C GLN A 6 9.91 18.91 12.33
N ILE A 7 10.41 19.79 13.22
CA ILE A 7 9.57 20.68 14.03
C ILE A 7 8.82 21.68 13.15
N GLU A 8 9.48 22.27 12.15
CA GLU A 8 8.84 23.18 11.18
C GLU A 8 7.69 22.49 10.44
N ILE A 9 7.92 21.27 9.94
CA ILE A 9 6.88 20.49 9.25
C ILE A 9 5.74 20.14 10.20
N ALA A 10 6.03 19.69 11.42
CA ALA A 10 5.02 19.37 12.43
C ALA A 10 4.15 20.60 12.75
N ASN A 11 4.77 21.78 12.92
CA ASN A 11 4.07 23.04 13.17
C ASN A 11 3.25 23.54 11.96
N SER A 12 3.56 23.05 10.75
CA SER A 12 2.79 23.38 9.55
C SER A 12 1.49 22.58 9.39
N PHE A 13 1.24 21.59 10.28
CA PHE A 13 0.01 20.81 10.26
C PHE A 13 -1.21 21.73 10.37
N SER A 14 -2.23 21.47 9.55
CA SER A 14 -3.39 22.36 9.41
C SER A 14 -4.28 22.34 10.66
N GLU A 15 -4.85 23.49 11.01
CA GLU A 15 -5.96 23.57 11.98
C GLU A 15 -7.29 23.07 11.38
N LYS A 16 -7.40 23.01 10.04
CA LYS A 16 -8.52 22.36 9.35
C LYS A 16 -8.18 20.88 9.18
N TYR A 17 -8.77 20.04 10.02
CA TYR A 17 -8.58 18.60 9.98
C TYR A 17 -9.86 17.85 10.35
N GLU A 18 -9.92 16.58 9.95
CA GLU A 18 -10.85 15.60 10.48
C GLU A 18 -10.09 14.59 11.35
N GLU A 19 -10.77 14.00 12.34
CA GLU A 19 -10.17 13.06 13.29
C GLU A 19 -10.92 11.72 13.26
N CYS A 20 -10.18 10.62 13.40
CA CYS A 20 -10.71 9.27 13.50
C CYS A 20 -9.97 8.46 14.57
N ILE A 21 -10.67 7.51 15.17
CA ILE A 21 -10.07 6.53 16.09
C ILE A 21 -9.28 5.51 15.28
N LEU A 22 -8.10 5.13 15.76
CA LEU A 22 -7.20 4.23 15.04
C LEU A 22 -6.94 2.92 15.81
N ASP A 23 -6.54 3.03 17.08
CA ASP A 23 -6.24 1.92 17.99
C ASP A 23 -5.28 0.86 17.41
N ILE A 24 -4.07 1.28 17.00
CA ILE A 24 -3.03 0.37 16.53
C ILE A 24 -1.91 0.25 17.55
N ASN A 25 -1.71 -0.97 18.05
CA ASN A 25 -0.62 -1.27 18.97
C ASN A 25 0.67 -1.59 18.20
N LEU A 26 1.75 -0.89 18.55
CA LEU A 26 3.10 -1.12 18.06
C LEU A 26 3.93 -1.89 19.08
N THR A 27 4.78 -2.78 18.57
CA THR A 27 5.88 -3.34 19.35
C THR A 27 6.96 -2.28 19.59
N PHE A 28 7.88 -2.53 20.53
CA PHE A 28 8.98 -1.60 20.79
C PHE A 28 9.93 -1.48 19.59
N ASP A 29 10.16 -2.59 18.86
CA ASP A 29 11.00 -2.61 17.67
C ASP A 29 10.36 -1.79 16.54
N GLU A 30 9.05 -1.97 16.30
CA GLU A 30 8.28 -1.16 15.35
C GLU A 30 8.30 0.33 15.71
N PHE A 31 8.12 0.64 16.99
CA PHE A 31 8.20 2.01 17.46
C PHE A 31 9.60 2.60 17.25
N THR A 32 10.67 1.81 17.43
CA THR A 32 12.04 2.24 17.21
C THR A 32 12.29 2.60 15.75
N ILE A 33 11.77 1.81 14.80
CA ILE A 33 11.82 2.12 13.36
C ILE A 33 11.21 3.49 13.07
N LEU A 34 10.02 3.78 13.63
CA LEU A 34 9.35 5.08 13.41
C LEU A 34 10.04 6.23 14.15
N LYS A 35 10.65 5.95 15.31
CA LYS A 35 11.37 6.94 16.13
C LYS A 35 12.65 7.41 15.45
N ASP A 36 13.38 6.50 14.81
CA ASP A 36 14.58 6.85 14.04
C ASP A 36 14.23 7.71 12.81
N GLY A 37 12.96 7.65 12.40
CA GLY A 37 12.40 8.40 11.30
C GLY A 37 12.69 7.74 9.97
N ILE A 38 11.74 7.85 9.04
CA ILE A 38 11.86 7.33 7.69
C ILE A 38 11.82 8.53 6.77
N PHE A 39 12.91 8.77 6.06
CA PHE A 39 13.04 9.92 5.18
C PHE A 39 13.32 9.43 3.78
N SER A 40 12.50 9.90 2.85
CA SER A 40 12.65 9.55 1.46
C SER A 40 13.97 10.06 0.89
N SER A 41 14.68 9.21 0.15
CA SER A 41 15.84 9.61 -0.66
C SER A 41 15.52 9.79 -2.15
N ASP A 42 14.34 9.36 -2.61
CA ASP A 42 13.96 9.38 -4.03
C ASP A 42 12.43 9.54 -4.21
N MET A 43 11.98 9.93 -5.40
CA MET A 43 10.58 10.21 -5.75
C MET A 43 9.64 9.00 -5.57
N ASP A 44 10.17 7.78 -5.51
CA ASP A 44 9.41 6.58 -5.20
C ASP A 44 8.98 6.53 -3.73
N ASP A 45 9.80 7.07 -2.82
CA ASP A 45 9.48 7.21 -1.40
C ASP A 45 8.71 8.52 -1.19
N LYS A 46 7.38 8.39 -1.10
CA LYS A 46 6.48 9.54 -1.15
C LYS A 46 6.27 10.25 0.19
N TRP A 47 6.87 9.72 1.26
CA TRP A 47 6.54 10.09 2.63
C TRP A 47 7.78 10.23 3.49
N ASP A 48 7.82 11.33 4.25
CA ASP A 48 8.67 11.49 5.41
C ASP A 48 7.85 11.19 6.66
N ILE A 49 8.36 10.30 7.50
CA ILE A 49 7.72 9.81 8.72
C ILE A 49 8.63 10.10 9.89
N PHE A 50 8.11 10.78 10.90
CA PHE A 50 8.93 11.17 12.05
C PHE A 50 8.06 11.48 13.27
N ILE A 51 8.71 11.49 14.44
CA ILE A 51 8.06 11.76 15.71
C ILE A 51 8.54 13.10 16.25
N VAL A 52 7.59 13.95 16.66
CA VAL A 52 7.85 15.15 17.46
C VAL A 52 6.97 15.06 18.71
N ASP A 53 7.61 15.13 19.87
CA ASP A 53 7.00 14.93 21.19
C ASP A 53 6.21 13.61 21.31
N GLN A 54 4.88 13.71 21.36
CA GLN A 54 3.93 12.60 21.50
C GLN A 54 3.14 12.33 20.22
N TYR A 55 3.60 12.85 19.08
CA TYR A 55 2.91 12.69 17.81
C TYR A 55 3.81 12.11 16.73
N LEU A 56 3.24 11.18 15.95
CA LEU A 56 3.80 10.66 14.72
C LEU A 56 3.22 11.45 13.54
N TYR A 57 4.08 11.91 12.64
CA TYR A 57 3.70 12.72 11.49
C TYR A 57 4.06 12.01 10.19
N PHE A 58 3.21 12.15 9.19
CA PHE A 58 3.49 11.75 7.81
C PHE A 58 3.35 12.98 6.93
N ALA A 59 4.45 13.37 6.30
CA ALA A 59 4.50 14.48 5.36
C ALA A 59 4.90 14.01 3.97
N ARG A 60 4.44 14.71 2.93
CA ARG A 60 4.91 14.46 1.56
C ARG A 60 6.35 14.91 1.40
N SER A 61 7.24 14.02 0.97
CA SER A 61 8.68 14.29 0.89
C SER A 61 9.07 15.46 -0.03
N TRP A 62 8.29 15.69 -1.10
CA TRP A 62 8.60 16.73 -2.10
C TRP A 62 7.94 18.10 -1.85
N THR A 63 6.94 18.19 -0.97
CA THR A 63 6.25 19.46 -0.62
C THR A 63 6.37 19.83 0.83
N ASN A 64 6.81 18.90 1.69
CA ASN A 64 6.73 19.00 3.14
C ASN A 64 5.30 19.17 3.69
N ASN A 65 4.26 18.98 2.86
CA ASN A 65 2.88 19.07 3.32
C ASN A 65 2.61 17.95 4.33
N CYS A 66 2.36 18.32 5.59
CA CYS A 66 2.01 17.38 6.64
C CYS A 66 0.55 16.95 6.50
N ILE A 67 0.33 15.67 6.23
CA ILE A 67 -1.01 15.13 5.89
C ILE A 67 -1.63 14.43 7.09
N TYR A 68 -0.85 13.61 7.80
CA TYR A 68 -1.32 12.84 8.95
C TYR A 68 -0.56 13.24 10.20
N LYS A 69 -1.30 13.39 11.30
CA LYS A 69 -0.80 13.56 12.66
C LYS A 69 -1.47 12.52 13.56
N VAL A 70 -0.68 11.71 14.25
CA VAL A 70 -1.17 10.57 15.02
C VAL A 70 -0.71 10.69 16.47
N ASN A 71 -1.65 10.60 17.40
CA ASN A 71 -1.36 10.64 18.83
C ASN A 71 -0.74 9.32 19.31
N LEU A 72 0.36 9.41 20.06
CA LEU A 72 1.09 8.28 20.61
C LEU A 72 0.85 8.18 22.11
N ILE A 73 0.26 7.07 22.55
CA ILE A 73 0.13 6.73 23.97
C ILE A 73 1.17 5.66 24.30
N LYS A 74 2.15 6.00 25.13
CA LYS A 74 3.20 5.08 25.54
C LYS A 74 2.83 4.45 26.87
N ASP A 75 2.91 3.12 26.95
CA ASP A 75 2.91 2.34 28.18
C ASP A 75 4.23 1.56 28.27
N ASN A 76 4.55 0.97 29.42
CA ASN A 76 5.81 0.30 29.74
C ASN A 76 6.23 -0.82 28.77
N ARG A 77 5.32 -1.31 27.91
CA ARG A 77 5.61 -2.42 26.97
C ARG A 77 5.09 -2.22 25.55
N LYS A 78 4.29 -1.20 25.29
CA LYS A 78 3.60 -0.98 24.01
C LYS A 78 3.44 0.50 23.73
N VAL A 79 3.37 0.84 22.45
CA VAL A 79 2.98 2.19 22.02
C VAL A 79 1.70 2.07 21.23
N ASN A 80 0.64 2.75 21.67
CA ASN A 80 -0.63 2.79 20.96
C ASN A 80 -0.69 4.02 20.06
N LEU A 81 -1.06 3.82 18.80
CA LEU A 81 -1.51 4.86 17.89
C LEU A 81 -3.02 5.06 18.12
N ASP A 82 -3.37 6.02 18.97
CA ASP A 82 -4.72 6.16 19.51
C ASP A 82 -5.68 6.81 18.50
N LYS A 83 -5.31 7.99 18.02
CA LYS A 83 -6.12 8.83 17.14
C LYS A 83 -5.29 9.35 15.99
N ILE A 84 -5.92 9.45 14.83
CA ILE A 84 -5.34 10.06 13.63
C ILE A 84 -6.13 11.31 13.25
N GLN A 85 -5.38 12.38 12.98
CA GLN A 85 -5.87 13.62 12.42
C GLN A 85 -5.38 13.72 10.98
N VAL A 86 -6.30 13.99 10.06
CA VAL A 86 -6.01 14.14 8.63
C VAL A 86 -6.33 15.56 8.19
N THR A 87 -5.37 16.22 7.57
CA THR A 87 -5.57 17.59 7.07
C THR A 87 -6.71 17.66 6.03
N ARG A 88 -7.51 18.73 6.13
CA ARG A 88 -8.56 19.14 5.19
C ARG A 88 -8.24 20.47 4.52
N ASP A 89 -6.97 20.88 4.60
CA ASP A 89 -6.47 21.99 3.82
C ASP A 89 -6.34 21.56 2.36
N SER A 90 -7.26 22.00 1.51
CA SER A 90 -7.32 21.66 0.09
C SER A 90 -6.10 22.09 -0.72
N GLU A 91 -5.33 23.06 -0.23
CA GLU A 91 -4.05 23.45 -0.85
C GLU A 91 -2.96 22.40 -0.59
N LYS A 92 -3.03 21.71 0.55
CA LYS A 92 -2.07 20.69 0.97
C LYS A 92 -2.49 19.27 0.59
N TYR A 93 -3.78 18.97 0.66
CA TYR A 93 -4.35 17.64 0.46
C TYR A 93 -5.77 17.70 -0.10
N LYS A 94 -6.00 17.05 -1.23
CA LYS A 94 -7.27 17.13 -1.97
C LYS A 94 -8.33 16.13 -1.53
N SER A 95 -7.97 15.12 -0.75
CA SER A 95 -8.94 14.11 -0.30
C SER A 95 -9.92 14.72 0.70
N LEU A 96 -11.19 14.31 0.57
CA LEU A 96 -12.28 14.74 1.44
C LEU A 96 -12.91 13.57 2.21
N ASP A 97 -12.35 12.37 2.09
CA ASP A 97 -12.90 11.15 2.68
C ASP A 97 -11.93 10.59 3.73
N ILE A 98 -12.33 10.72 5.00
CA ILE A 98 -11.55 10.26 6.15
C ILE A 98 -11.33 8.75 6.12
N GLU A 99 -12.30 7.96 5.63
CA GLU A 99 -12.16 6.51 5.64
C GLU A 99 -11.10 6.07 4.64
N SER A 100 -11.16 6.58 3.41
CA SER A 100 -10.13 6.35 2.39
C SER A 100 -8.75 6.80 2.85
N ASP A 101 -8.66 7.94 3.54
CA ASP A 101 -7.40 8.48 4.06
C ASP A 101 -6.80 7.62 5.17
N VAL A 102 -7.63 7.19 6.13
CA VAL A 102 -7.20 6.30 7.21
C VAL A 102 -6.78 4.94 6.66
N ASN A 103 -7.49 4.42 5.65
CA ASN A 103 -7.11 3.19 4.97
C ASN A 103 -5.77 3.33 4.23
N LEU A 104 -5.51 4.47 3.59
CA LEU A 104 -4.20 4.76 3.00
C LEU A 104 -3.11 4.85 4.07
N PHE A 105 -3.35 5.55 5.18
CA PHE A 105 -2.42 5.60 6.30
C PHE A 105 -2.09 4.20 6.82
N LYS A 106 -3.10 3.36 7.05
CA LYS A 106 -2.93 1.98 7.51
C LYS A 106 -2.10 1.15 6.53
N LYS A 107 -2.34 1.27 5.22
CA LYS A 107 -1.54 0.61 4.17
C LYS A 107 -0.07 1.06 4.19
N LEU A 108 0.18 2.36 4.36
CA LEU A 108 1.54 2.90 4.45
C LEU A 108 2.26 2.40 5.70
N LEU A 109 1.60 2.49 6.86
CA LEU A 109 2.15 2.01 8.13
C LEU A 109 2.47 0.51 8.04
N GLN A 110 1.55 -0.28 7.47
CA GLN A 110 1.75 -1.70 7.20
C GLN A 110 3.00 -1.97 6.35
N MET A 111 3.19 -1.20 5.27
CA MET A 111 4.35 -1.32 4.39
C MET A 111 5.66 -1.00 5.13
N TYR A 112 5.73 0.13 5.83
CA TYR A 112 6.95 0.56 6.53
C TYR A 112 7.31 -0.32 7.72
N LEU A 113 6.31 -0.92 8.39
CA LEU A 113 6.52 -1.86 9.50
C LEU A 113 6.61 -3.33 9.03
N ASN A 114 6.45 -3.60 7.73
CA ASN A 114 6.41 -4.94 7.16
C ASN A 114 5.38 -5.88 7.85
N ARG A 115 4.24 -5.32 8.30
CA ARG A 115 3.10 -6.04 8.90
C ARG A 115 2.07 -6.43 7.84
N GLU A 116 1.02 -7.15 8.24
CA GLU A 116 -0.11 -7.50 7.34
C GLU A 116 -1.49 -7.42 7.98
N ASP A 117 -1.55 -7.13 9.28
CA ASP A 117 -2.77 -7.15 10.08
C ASP A 117 -3.35 -5.75 10.32
N ILE A 118 -2.64 -4.69 9.91
CA ILE A 118 -3.03 -3.29 10.16
C ILE A 118 -4.16 -2.86 9.23
N PHE A 119 -4.05 -3.19 7.94
CA PHE A 119 -5.10 -2.95 6.96
C PHE A 119 -5.55 -4.29 6.39
N ASN A 120 -6.82 -4.64 6.62
CA ASN A 120 -7.44 -5.80 6.02
C ASN A 120 -8.36 -5.35 4.88
N ASP A 121 -7.98 -5.67 3.63
CA ASP A 121 -8.86 -5.47 2.49
C ASP A 121 -9.90 -6.59 2.46
N GLU A 122 -11.19 -6.24 2.55
CA GLU A 122 -12.27 -7.24 2.58
C GLU A 122 -12.28 -8.15 1.35
N ARG A 123 -11.73 -7.68 0.22
CA ARG A 123 -11.60 -8.46 -1.02
C ARG A 123 -10.70 -9.68 -0.83
N PHE A 124 -9.81 -9.70 0.16
CA PHE A 124 -9.05 -10.91 0.51
C PHE A 124 -9.92 -12.05 1.03
N ASN A 125 -11.13 -11.76 1.53
CA ASN A 125 -12.07 -12.77 2.01
C ASN A 125 -12.94 -13.36 0.90
N LEU A 126 -12.88 -12.81 -0.32
CA LEU A 126 -13.62 -13.38 -1.45
C LEU A 126 -13.08 -14.78 -1.77
N ARG A 127 -13.99 -15.70 -2.08
CA ARG A 127 -13.73 -17.15 -2.08
C ARG A 127 -12.48 -17.54 -2.86
N LEU A 128 -12.40 -17.22 -4.17
CA LEU A 128 -11.24 -17.66 -4.97
C LEU A 128 -9.95 -16.93 -4.61
N ILE A 129 -10.02 -15.67 -4.14
CA ILE A 129 -8.83 -14.95 -3.68
C ILE A 129 -8.27 -15.62 -2.44
N LYS A 130 -9.13 -15.92 -1.46
CA LYS A 130 -8.75 -16.63 -0.24
C LYS A 130 -8.16 -18.00 -0.55
N GLU A 131 -8.83 -18.80 -1.38
CA GLU A 131 -8.33 -20.11 -1.82
C GLU A 131 -6.96 -19.99 -2.52
N THR A 132 -6.76 -18.94 -3.33
CA THR A 132 -5.47 -18.67 -3.99
C THR A 132 -4.39 -18.33 -2.98
N ILE A 133 -4.66 -17.45 -2.00
CA ILE A 133 -3.69 -17.10 -0.96
C ILE A 133 -3.31 -18.34 -0.15
N GLU A 134 -4.29 -19.11 0.31
CA GLU A 134 -4.07 -20.32 1.13
C GLU A 134 -3.25 -21.39 0.40
N LYS A 135 -3.34 -21.46 -0.93
CA LYS A 135 -2.54 -22.37 -1.74
C LYS A 135 -1.03 -22.06 -1.69
N TYR A 136 -0.64 -20.79 -1.56
CA TYR A 136 0.76 -20.38 -1.64
C TYR A 136 1.34 -19.92 -0.29
N ASP A 137 0.51 -19.35 0.59
CA ASP A 137 0.96 -18.64 1.79
C ASP A 137 0.36 -19.21 3.08
N THR A 138 0.63 -20.49 3.36
CA THR A 138 0.15 -21.17 4.58
C THR A 138 0.85 -20.70 5.86
N LYS A 139 2.00 -20.01 5.75
CA LYS A 139 2.84 -19.58 6.88
C LYS A 139 3.00 -18.06 6.99
N ASN A 140 2.23 -17.28 6.23
CA ASN A 140 2.31 -15.82 6.17
C ASN A 140 3.71 -15.28 5.78
N THR A 141 4.38 -16.02 4.89
CA THR A 141 5.71 -15.71 4.33
C THR A 141 5.64 -14.84 3.09
N TYR A 142 4.44 -14.63 2.53
CA TYR A 142 4.24 -13.73 1.39
C TYR A 142 3.86 -12.32 1.84
N ARG A 143 4.08 -11.38 0.94
CA ARG A 143 3.42 -10.08 0.89
C ARG A 143 2.24 -10.20 -0.07
N LYS A 144 1.09 -9.70 0.35
CA LYS A 144 -0.13 -9.67 -0.46
C LYS A 144 -0.66 -8.25 -0.65
N SER A 145 -1.04 -7.92 -1.88
CA SER A 145 -1.79 -6.70 -2.20
C SER A 145 -2.89 -7.00 -3.20
N ILE A 146 -3.98 -6.25 -3.11
CA ILE A 146 -5.11 -6.39 -4.03
C ILE A 146 -5.48 -5.05 -4.65
N GLY A 147 -5.49 -5.01 -5.97
CA GLY A 147 -5.84 -3.86 -6.80
C GLY A 147 -7.10 -4.12 -7.61
N SER A 148 -7.52 -3.07 -8.33
CA SER A 148 -8.48 -3.23 -9.41
C SER A 148 -8.09 -2.34 -10.58
N GLN A 149 -8.24 -2.87 -11.78
CA GLN A 149 -7.84 -2.19 -13.01
C GLN A 149 -8.61 -2.77 -14.20
N SER A 150 -8.95 -1.91 -15.16
CA SER A 150 -9.64 -2.35 -16.38
C SER A 150 -8.86 -3.38 -17.19
N VAL A 151 -9.58 -4.27 -17.88
CA VAL A 151 -9.01 -5.26 -18.82
C VAL A 151 -8.08 -4.56 -19.81
N GLY A 152 -8.56 -3.50 -20.47
CA GLY A 152 -7.83 -2.76 -21.48
C GLY A 152 -6.52 -2.18 -20.94
N LEU A 153 -6.52 -1.58 -19.73
CA LEU A 153 -5.29 -1.02 -19.18
C LEU A 153 -4.30 -2.11 -18.76
N ASN A 154 -4.76 -3.23 -18.18
CA ASN A 154 -3.88 -4.36 -17.88
C ASN A 154 -3.19 -4.88 -19.14
N LEU A 155 -3.94 -5.12 -20.22
CA LEU A 155 -3.39 -5.57 -21.49
C LEU A 155 -2.41 -4.55 -22.08
N GLN A 156 -2.74 -3.27 -22.04
CA GLN A 156 -1.84 -2.21 -22.49
C GLN A 156 -0.52 -2.20 -21.70
N ILE A 157 -0.57 -2.36 -20.39
CA ILE A 157 0.63 -2.40 -19.52
C ILE A 157 1.52 -3.58 -19.92
N TYR A 158 0.99 -4.80 -19.98
CA TYR A 158 1.82 -5.98 -20.24
C TYR A 158 2.33 -6.03 -21.69
N ASN A 159 1.51 -5.63 -22.66
CA ASN A 159 1.96 -5.54 -24.05
C ASN A 159 3.00 -4.44 -24.25
N GLY A 160 2.87 -3.31 -23.54
CA GLY A 160 3.89 -2.26 -23.49
C GLY A 160 5.22 -2.77 -22.91
N LEU A 161 5.16 -3.46 -21.76
CA LEU A 161 6.35 -4.07 -21.14
C LEU A 161 7.04 -5.07 -22.06
N LEU A 162 6.29 -5.94 -22.75
CA LEU A 162 6.86 -6.90 -23.69
C LEU A 162 7.52 -6.19 -24.87
N LYS A 163 6.87 -5.16 -25.42
CA LYS A 163 7.40 -4.38 -26.54
C LYS A 163 8.72 -3.68 -26.17
N ASP A 164 8.78 -3.05 -25.00
CA ASP A 164 9.92 -2.19 -24.63
C ASP A 164 11.07 -2.99 -23.99
N HIS A 165 10.79 -4.19 -23.44
CA HIS A 165 11.74 -4.93 -22.62
C HIS A 165 11.86 -6.42 -22.94
N SER A 166 11.32 -6.93 -24.05
CA SER A 166 11.36 -8.36 -24.44
C SER A 166 12.76 -9.01 -24.41
N GLU A 167 13.83 -8.25 -24.62
CA GLU A 167 15.21 -8.74 -24.52
C GLU A 167 15.65 -9.05 -23.08
N ARG A 168 15.02 -8.43 -22.08
CA ARG A 168 15.41 -8.50 -20.66
C ARG A 168 14.39 -9.19 -19.77
N ILE A 169 13.15 -9.36 -20.24
CA ILE A 169 12.08 -10.00 -19.48
C ILE A 169 11.37 -11.08 -20.28
N ASN A 170 10.81 -12.06 -19.57
CA ASN A 170 9.78 -12.96 -20.04
C ASN A 170 8.50 -12.68 -19.26
N ILE A 171 7.36 -12.60 -19.95
CA ILE A 171 6.04 -12.45 -19.32
C ILE A 171 5.29 -13.77 -19.54
N ASN A 172 5.20 -14.58 -18.49
CA ASN A 172 4.53 -15.87 -18.56
C ASN A 172 3.04 -15.71 -18.27
N GLY A 173 2.19 -16.39 -19.05
CA GLY A 173 0.74 -16.42 -18.84
C GLY A 173 -0.07 -15.30 -19.52
N LEU A 174 0.59 -14.36 -20.22
CA LEU A 174 -0.09 -13.25 -20.92
C LEU A 174 -1.06 -13.74 -22.00
N GLU A 175 -0.67 -14.71 -22.83
CA GLU A 175 -1.54 -15.25 -23.89
C GLU A 175 -2.85 -15.86 -23.34
N ASN A 176 -2.75 -16.60 -22.23
CA ASN A 176 -3.92 -17.16 -21.55
C ASN A 176 -4.80 -16.07 -20.94
N PHE A 177 -4.19 -15.05 -20.33
CA PHE A 177 -4.90 -13.91 -19.79
C PHE A 177 -5.64 -13.12 -20.89
N GLU A 178 -4.99 -12.87 -22.03
CA GLU A 178 -5.59 -12.25 -23.21
C GLU A 178 -6.80 -13.04 -23.69
N LYS A 179 -6.64 -14.33 -23.96
CA LYS A 179 -7.72 -15.19 -24.42
C LYS A 179 -8.92 -15.21 -23.47
N ASN A 180 -8.66 -15.35 -22.16
CA ASN A 180 -9.73 -15.44 -21.17
C ASN A 180 -10.42 -14.10 -20.91
N SER A 181 -9.72 -12.98 -21.14
CA SER A 181 -10.26 -11.64 -20.94
C SER A 181 -11.09 -11.13 -22.12
N MET A 182 -11.00 -11.74 -23.32
CA MET A 182 -11.76 -11.34 -24.52
C MET A 182 -13.29 -11.29 -24.35
N LYS A 183 -13.84 -12.02 -23.38
CA LYS A 183 -15.29 -12.03 -23.10
C LYS A 183 -15.76 -10.83 -22.27
N TYR A 184 -14.83 -10.01 -21.76
CA TYR A 184 -15.10 -8.84 -20.96
C TYR A 184 -14.89 -7.56 -21.80
N ASP A 185 -15.67 -6.53 -21.50
CA ASP A 185 -15.46 -5.19 -22.09
C ASP A 185 -14.09 -4.63 -21.67
N GLU A 186 -13.44 -3.83 -22.51
CA GLU A 186 -12.13 -3.23 -22.20
C GLU A 186 -12.14 -2.38 -20.93
N LYS A 187 -13.29 -1.77 -20.59
CA LYS A 187 -13.47 -0.97 -19.38
C LYS A 187 -13.88 -1.81 -18.17
N TYR A 188 -14.20 -3.08 -18.35
CA TYR A 188 -14.53 -3.97 -17.25
C TYR A 188 -13.33 -4.08 -16.30
N GLU A 189 -13.55 -3.84 -15.01
CA GLU A 189 -12.48 -3.89 -14.02
C GLU A 189 -12.26 -5.31 -13.51
N LEU A 190 -11.01 -5.72 -13.46
CA LEU A 190 -10.59 -6.96 -12.84
C LEU A 190 -10.07 -6.69 -11.44
N LEU A 191 -10.17 -7.68 -10.56
CA LEU A 191 -9.39 -7.71 -9.33
C LEU A 191 -8.01 -8.29 -9.63
N SER A 192 -6.95 -7.66 -9.12
CA SER A 192 -5.58 -8.14 -9.26
C SER A 192 -4.97 -8.44 -7.89
N LEU A 193 -4.73 -9.71 -7.60
CA LEU A 193 -3.99 -10.14 -6.42
C LEU A 193 -2.51 -10.27 -6.76
N HIS A 194 -1.67 -9.46 -6.12
CA HIS A 194 -0.21 -9.59 -6.23
C HIS A 194 0.32 -10.34 -5.01
N LEU A 195 1.06 -11.42 -5.27
CA LEU A 195 1.75 -12.22 -4.26
C LEU A 195 3.25 -12.22 -4.55
N SER A 196 4.06 -11.84 -3.57
CA SER A 196 5.53 -11.99 -3.63
C SER A 196 6.06 -12.51 -2.30
N THR A 197 7.20 -13.19 -2.31
CA THR A 197 7.82 -13.62 -1.04
C THR A 197 8.40 -12.40 -0.33
N ARG A 198 8.48 -12.47 1.01
CA ARG A 198 9.14 -11.40 1.79
C ARG A 198 10.65 -11.29 1.49
N GLU A 199 11.28 -12.40 1.11
CA GLU A 199 12.71 -12.49 0.78
C GLU A 199 13.02 -11.93 -0.60
N ASP A 200 12.12 -12.11 -1.57
CA ASP A 200 12.27 -11.63 -2.93
C ASP A 200 11.00 -10.92 -3.42
N PRO A 201 10.78 -9.67 -2.97
CA PRO A 201 9.59 -8.92 -3.32
C PRO A 201 9.52 -8.54 -4.81
N LYS A 202 10.63 -8.65 -5.56
CA LYS A 202 10.71 -8.29 -6.98
C LYS A 202 10.12 -9.37 -7.88
N ASN A 203 10.11 -10.62 -7.42
CA ASN A 203 9.51 -11.75 -8.12
C ASN A 203 8.09 -11.97 -7.60
N ALA A 204 7.16 -11.18 -8.13
CA ALA A 204 5.75 -11.26 -7.82
C ALA A 204 4.96 -12.04 -8.88
N THR A 205 3.96 -12.78 -8.43
CA THR A 205 2.91 -13.33 -9.29
C THR A 205 1.66 -12.49 -9.16
N THR A 206 1.04 -12.14 -10.28
CA THR A 206 -0.25 -11.45 -10.31
C THR A 206 -1.35 -12.39 -10.78
N TYR A 207 -2.42 -12.52 -10.00
CA TYR A 207 -3.61 -13.29 -10.33
C TYR A 207 -4.75 -12.33 -10.63
N PHE A 208 -5.45 -12.56 -11.74
CA PHE A 208 -6.55 -11.72 -12.20
C PHE A 208 -7.87 -12.46 -12.03
N PHE A 209 -8.83 -11.81 -11.38
CA PHE A 209 -10.17 -12.34 -11.16
C PHE A 209 -11.22 -11.38 -11.72
N ASN A 210 -12.43 -11.88 -11.97
CA ASN A 210 -13.58 -11.00 -12.13
C ASN A 210 -13.89 -10.26 -10.81
N GLN A 211 -14.77 -9.25 -10.84
CA GLN A 211 -15.04 -8.38 -9.67
C GLN A 211 -15.57 -9.15 -8.45
N GLU A 212 -16.32 -10.22 -8.68
CA GLU A 212 -16.87 -11.07 -7.62
C GLU A 212 -15.89 -12.15 -7.13
N ALA A 213 -14.71 -12.24 -7.74
CA ALA A 213 -13.74 -13.31 -7.57
C ALA A 213 -14.37 -14.71 -7.56
N THR A 214 -15.27 -14.95 -8.51
CA THR A 214 -15.87 -16.25 -8.80
C THR A 214 -15.20 -16.95 -9.98
N GLU A 215 -14.35 -16.23 -10.72
CA GLU A 215 -13.55 -16.75 -11.81
C GLU A 215 -12.11 -16.21 -11.75
N LEU A 216 -11.12 -17.11 -11.91
CA LEU A 216 -9.74 -16.75 -12.19
C LEU A 216 -9.56 -16.60 -13.71
N ILE A 217 -9.28 -15.37 -14.15
CA ILE A 217 -9.13 -15.01 -15.57
C ILE A 217 -7.72 -15.33 -16.05
N GLY A 218 -6.71 -15.12 -15.21
CA GLY A 218 -5.34 -15.42 -15.59
C GLY A 218 -4.35 -15.24 -14.46
N GLN A 219 -3.13 -15.71 -14.70
CA GLN A 219 -1.99 -15.54 -13.81
C GLN A 219 -0.82 -15.07 -14.66
N ILE A 220 -0.12 -14.03 -14.20
CA ILE A 220 1.07 -13.49 -14.86
C ILE A 220 2.25 -13.49 -13.89
N THR A 221 3.39 -13.98 -14.37
CA THR A 221 4.70 -13.78 -13.73
C THR A 221 5.64 -13.06 -14.70
N ILE A 222 6.48 -12.17 -14.16
CA ILE A 222 7.52 -11.49 -14.91
C ILE A 222 8.86 -12.03 -14.44
N GLU A 223 9.59 -12.68 -15.33
CA GLU A 223 10.93 -13.21 -15.07
C GLU A 223 11.96 -12.33 -15.78
N ARG A 224 13.04 -11.98 -15.09
CA ARG A 224 14.16 -11.25 -15.68
C ARG A 224 15.14 -12.28 -16.27
N LYS A 225 15.60 -12.03 -17.50
CA LYS A 225 16.62 -12.82 -18.19
C LYS A 225 18.02 -12.51 -17.67
#